data_AF-A0AAI9FV35-F1
#
_entry.id   AF-A0AAI9FV35-F1
#
_cell.length_a   1.000
_cell.length_b   1.000
_cell.length_c   1.000
_cell.angle_alpha   90.00
_cell.angle_beta   90.00
_cell.angle_gamma   90.00
#
_symmetry.space_group_name_H-M   'P 1'
#
loop_
_entity.id
_entity.type
_entity.pdbx_description
1 polymer ?
#
loop_
_entity_poly.entity_id
_entity_poly.type
_entity_poly.pdbx_seq_one_letter_code
_entity_poly.pdbx_strand_id
1 'polypeptide(L)'
;MADQTTAGALPEAELQILRHALGVGDHGWERSYRNHFVTGPGGTDHRRCMALVARGLMVQRAGNAITGGSDLFNVTQAGREAVQEHTPPRPKLTRSQQRYQQFLRYDGGVTFGEYLRGWR
;
A
#
# COMPACT_ATOMS: atom_id res chain seq x y z
N MET A 1 26.68 -19.25 3.88
CA MET A 1 25.28 -19.69 3.74
C MET A 1 24.71 -18.88 2.61
N ALA A 2 24.63 -19.49 1.43
CA ALA A 2 24.28 -18.81 0.18
C ALA A 2 22.79 -18.46 0.18
N ASP A 3 22.47 -17.17 0.05
CA ASP A 3 21.10 -16.73 -0.12
C ASP A 3 20.76 -16.72 -1.61
N GLN A 4 19.61 -17.31 -1.91
CA GLN A 4 19.27 -17.87 -3.21
C GLN A 4 18.79 -16.78 -4.18
N THR A 5 19.17 -16.98 -5.42
CA THR A 5 18.68 -16.30 -6.63
C THR A 5 17.16 -16.11 -6.62
N THR A 6 16.71 -14.91 -6.22
CA THR A 6 15.31 -14.48 -6.32
C THR A 6 15.16 -13.52 -7.50
N ALA A 7 15.47 -13.99 -8.71
CA ALA A 7 15.30 -13.19 -9.92
C ALA A 7 13.81 -13.06 -10.32
N GLY A 8 12.91 -13.88 -9.76
CA GLY A 8 11.49 -13.94 -10.13
C GLY A 8 10.49 -13.38 -9.11
N ALA A 9 10.79 -13.33 -7.81
CA ALA A 9 9.84 -12.84 -6.82
C ALA A 9 10.05 -11.34 -6.52
N LEU A 10 8.95 -10.63 -6.28
CA LEU A 10 8.98 -9.21 -5.91
C LEU A 10 9.47 -9.07 -4.46
N PRO A 11 10.59 -8.35 -4.20
CA PRO A 11 11.07 -8.16 -2.84
C PRO A 11 10.05 -7.42 -1.97
N GLU A 12 9.89 -7.82 -0.70
CA GLU A 12 8.91 -7.22 0.21
C GLU A 12 9.08 -5.69 0.32
N ALA A 13 10.33 -5.20 0.36
CA ALA A 13 10.59 -3.77 0.42
C ALA A 13 10.12 -3.01 -0.84
N GLU A 14 10.17 -3.63 -2.02
CA GLU A 14 9.63 -3.06 -3.27
C GLU A 14 8.10 -3.12 -3.28
N LEU A 15 7.51 -4.23 -2.81
CA LEU A 15 6.07 -4.36 -2.63
C LEU A 15 5.51 -3.32 -1.65
N GLN A 16 6.23 -3.03 -0.56
CA GLN A 16 5.86 -1.98 0.39
C GLN A 16 5.85 -0.59 -0.25
N ILE A 17 6.78 -0.30 -1.17
CA ILE A 17 6.74 0.96 -1.95
C ILE A 17 5.48 1.01 -2.81
N LEU A 18 5.11 -0.07 -3.50
CA LEU A 18 3.89 -0.12 -4.29
C LEU A 18 2.64 0.06 -3.43
N ARG A 19 2.55 -0.64 -2.29
CA ARG A 19 1.44 -0.51 -1.33
C ARG A 19 1.31 0.92 -0.81
N HIS A 20 2.43 1.53 -0.44
CA HIS A 20 2.47 2.92 0.00
C HIS A 20 2.00 3.87 -1.11
N ALA A 21 2.56 3.77 -2.30
CA ALA A 21 2.21 4.63 -3.43
C ALA A 21 0.74 4.50 -3.86
N LEU A 22 0.14 3.31 -3.69
CA LEU A 22 -1.28 3.05 -3.96
C LEU A 22 -2.22 3.44 -2.81
N GLY A 23 -1.69 3.53 -1.58
CA GLY A 23 -2.47 3.84 -0.38
C GLY A 23 -3.41 2.71 0.02
N VAL A 24 -2.94 1.47 -0.07
CA VAL A 24 -3.76 0.26 0.18
C VAL A 24 -3.52 -0.38 1.56
N GLY A 25 -2.76 0.29 2.41
CA GLY A 25 -2.31 -0.21 3.72
C GLY A 25 -1.26 -1.33 3.60
N ASP A 26 -0.69 -1.73 4.74
CA ASP A 26 0.43 -2.68 4.80
C ASP A 26 0.08 -4.07 4.25
N HIS A 27 -1.20 -4.44 4.29
CA HIS A 27 -1.71 -5.71 3.78
C HIS A 27 -2.29 -5.62 2.36
N GLY A 28 -2.41 -4.41 1.79
CA GLY A 28 -2.99 -4.19 0.46
C GLY A 28 -4.51 -4.36 0.36
N TRP A 29 -5.21 -4.35 1.49
CA TRP A 29 -6.66 -4.55 1.53
C TRP A 29 -7.46 -3.28 1.22
N GLU A 30 -6.91 -2.10 1.48
CA GLU A 30 -7.67 -0.86 1.38
C GLU A 30 -7.88 -0.43 -0.07
N ARG A 31 -8.87 0.44 -0.29
CA ARG A 31 -9.14 0.97 -1.63
C ARG A 31 -8.01 1.93 -2.01
N SER A 32 -7.46 1.76 -3.22
CA SER A 32 -6.47 2.67 -3.76
C SER A 32 -7.12 3.98 -4.22
N TYR A 33 -6.64 5.11 -3.71
CA TYR A 33 -7.05 6.47 -4.11
C TYR A 33 -5.90 7.29 -4.72
N ARG A 34 -4.70 6.73 -4.75
CA ARG A 34 -3.47 7.35 -5.25
C ARG A 34 -2.63 6.35 -6.02
N ASN A 35 -1.59 6.82 -6.68
CA ASN A 35 -0.66 5.96 -7.43
C ASN A 35 0.73 6.57 -7.60
N HIS A 36 1.12 7.50 -6.73
CA HIS A 36 2.37 8.22 -6.89
C HIS A 36 3.25 8.15 -5.65
N PHE A 37 4.56 8.21 -5.86
CA PHE A 37 5.58 8.24 -4.82
C PHE A 37 6.68 9.21 -5.24
N VAL A 38 7.02 10.15 -4.37
CA VAL A 38 8.07 11.16 -4.64
C VAL A 38 9.29 10.83 -3.80
N THR A 39 10.45 10.71 -4.46
CA THR A 39 11.72 10.46 -3.76
C THR A 39 12.89 10.95 -4.61
N GLY A 40 13.95 11.41 -3.95
CA GLY A 40 15.14 11.96 -4.60
C GLY A 40 16.27 10.93 -4.74
N PRO A 41 17.22 11.16 -5.66
CA PRO A 41 18.38 10.29 -5.84
C PRO A 41 19.22 10.17 -4.55
N GLY A 42 19.87 9.02 -4.37
CA GLY A 42 20.74 8.74 -3.21
C GLY A 42 20.05 8.01 -2.05
N GLY A 43 18.72 7.96 -2.02
CA GLY A 43 17.94 7.20 -1.03
C GLY A 43 17.78 5.71 -1.38
N THR A 44 17.49 4.88 -0.38
CA THR A 44 17.10 3.47 -0.60
C THR A 44 15.80 3.35 -1.39
N ASP A 45 14.85 4.24 -1.15
CA ASP A 45 13.53 4.18 -1.79
C ASP A 45 13.59 4.59 -3.26
N HIS A 46 14.45 5.55 -3.62
CA HIS A 46 14.71 5.88 -5.02
C HIS A 46 15.30 4.70 -5.78
N ARG A 47 16.31 4.01 -5.20
CA ARG A 47 16.85 2.78 -5.81
C ARG A 47 15.80 1.69 -6.00
N ARG A 48 14.88 1.52 -5.04
CA ARG A 48 13.76 0.57 -5.14
C ARG A 48 12.76 0.99 -6.22
N CYS A 49 12.44 2.28 -6.31
CA CYS A 49 11.57 2.82 -7.35
C CYS A 49 12.18 2.59 -8.74
N MET A 50 13.49 2.81 -8.90
CA MET A 50 14.19 2.52 -10.16
C MET A 50 14.17 1.02 -10.50
N ALA A 51 14.31 0.13 -9.52
CA ALA A 51 14.14 -1.31 -9.74
C ALA A 51 12.70 -1.65 -10.18
N LEU A 52 11.69 -1.06 -9.55
CA LEU A 52 10.29 -1.20 -9.94
C LEU A 52 10.01 -0.65 -11.36
N VAL A 53 10.69 0.43 -11.75
CA VAL A 53 10.64 0.97 -13.12
C VAL A 53 11.26 -0.02 -14.11
N ALA A 54 12.42 -0.60 -13.79
CA ALA A 54 13.06 -1.61 -14.63
C ALA A 54 12.19 -2.88 -14.81
N ARG A 55 11.33 -3.20 -13.84
CA ARG A 55 10.33 -4.27 -13.91
C ARG A 55 9.01 -3.87 -14.61
N GLY A 56 8.85 -2.60 -15.01
CA GLY A 56 7.61 -2.09 -15.61
C GLY A 56 6.45 -1.86 -14.62
N LEU A 57 6.71 -1.95 -13.31
CA LEU A 57 5.70 -1.78 -12.25
C LEU A 57 5.48 -0.31 -11.87
N MET A 58 6.43 0.55 -12.22
CA MET A 58 6.33 2.01 -12.09
C MET A 58 6.84 2.71 -13.35
N VAL A 59 6.48 3.98 -13.52
CA VAL A 59 7.09 4.90 -14.48
C VAL A 59 7.68 6.10 -13.74
N GLN A 60 8.90 6.51 -14.13
CA GLN A 60 9.57 7.67 -13.57
C GLN A 60 9.21 8.93 -14.37
N ARG A 61 9.05 10.04 -13.67
CA ARG A 61 9.02 11.39 -14.21
C ARG A 61 10.08 12.21 -13.49
N ALA A 62 10.89 12.92 -14.26
CA ALA A 62 11.94 13.77 -13.72
C ALA A 62 11.35 14.81 -12.77
N GLY A 63 12.09 15.10 -11.70
CA GLY A 63 11.69 16.10 -10.72
C GLY A 63 11.51 17.50 -11.30
N ASN A 64 10.62 18.27 -10.67
CA ASN A 64 10.30 19.65 -11.05
C ASN A 64 10.01 20.50 -9.81
N ALA A 65 9.61 21.76 -10.01
CA ALA A 65 9.34 22.69 -8.91
C ALA A 65 8.26 22.19 -7.93
N ILE A 66 7.24 21.46 -8.41
CA ILE A 66 6.16 20.92 -7.56
C ILE A 66 6.69 19.79 -6.66
N THR A 67 7.64 19.00 -7.15
CA THR A 67 8.23 17.88 -6.39
C THR A 67 9.49 18.29 -5.61
N GLY A 68 9.82 19.58 -5.56
CA GLY A 68 11.05 20.08 -4.93
C GLY A 68 12.32 19.55 -5.60
N GLY A 69 12.25 19.22 -6.91
CA GLY A 69 13.34 18.64 -7.67
C GLY A 69 13.53 17.13 -7.51
N SER A 70 12.74 16.45 -6.68
CA SER A 70 12.77 14.99 -6.54
C SER A 70 11.95 14.29 -7.62
N ASP A 71 12.34 13.08 -8.00
CA ASP A 71 11.62 12.30 -9.01
C ASP A 71 10.24 11.87 -8.52
N LEU A 72 9.30 11.81 -9.46
CA LEU A 72 7.95 11.32 -9.24
C LEU A 72 7.78 9.97 -9.93
N PHE A 73 7.39 8.97 -9.17
CA PHE A 73 7.13 7.62 -9.68
C PHE A 73 5.64 7.33 -9.64
N ASN A 74 5.06 6.90 -10.77
CA ASN A 74 3.68 6.48 -10.84
C ASN A 74 3.57 4.97 -10.98
N VAL A 75 2.71 4.33 -10.20
CA VAL A 75 2.42 2.89 -10.30
C VAL A 75 1.62 2.62 -11.58
N THR A 76 2.08 1.65 -12.37
CA THR A 76 1.43 1.19 -13.60
C THR A 76 0.28 0.23 -13.28
N GLN A 77 -0.47 -0.20 -14.30
CA GLN A 77 -1.48 -1.24 -14.14
C GLN A 77 -0.83 -2.57 -13.67
N ALA A 78 0.30 -2.97 -14.27
CA ALA A 78 1.06 -4.15 -13.84
C ALA A 78 1.52 -4.04 -12.38
N GLY A 79 1.91 -2.84 -11.91
CA GLY A 79 2.23 -2.62 -10.50
C GLY A 79 1.04 -2.80 -9.56
N ARG A 80 -0.19 -2.46 -10.00
CA ARG A 80 -1.41 -2.73 -9.22
C ARG A 80 -1.71 -4.21 -9.14
N GLU A 81 -1.57 -4.93 -10.26
CA GLU A 81 -1.77 -6.37 -10.35
C GLU A 81 -0.77 -7.11 -9.44
N ALA A 82 0.51 -6.73 -9.49
CA ALA A 82 1.53 -7.27 -8.61
C ALA A 82 1.17 -7.10 -7.13
N VAL A 83 0.63 -5.94 -6.72
CA VAL A 83 0.16 -5.75 -5.34
C VAL A 83 -1.01 -6.68 -5.00
N GLN A 84 -1.99 -6.85 -5.89
CA GLN A 84 -3.12 -7.73 -5.66
C GLN A 84 -2.70 -9.21 -5.55
N GLU A 85 -1.78 -9.66 -6.40
CA GLU A 85 -1.23 -11.02 -6.36
C GLU A 85 -0.52 -11.32 -5.05
N HIS A 86 0.13 -10.32 -4.45
CA HIS A 86 0.86 -10.44 -3.18
C HIS A 86 0.03 -9.98 -1.97
N THR A 87 -1.27 -9.69 -2.15
CA THR A 87 -2.17 -9.38 -1.05
C THR A 87 -2.77 -10.67 -0.50
N PRO A 88 -2.55 -10.98 0.79
CA PRO A 88 -3.14 -12.16 1.40
C PRO A 88 -4.66 -12.03 1.46
N PRO A 89 -5.41 -13.14 1.48
CA PRO A 89 -6.85 -13.10 1.66
C PRO A 89 -7.19 -12.44 3.01
N ARG A 90 -8.27 -11.66 3.01
CA ARG A 90 -8.77 -11.02 4.24
C ARG A 90 -9.18 -12.09 5.27
N PRO A 91 -8.77 -11.96 6.54
CA PRO A 91 -9.22 -12.88 7.59
C PRO A 91 -10.74 -12.77 7.77
N LYS A 92 -11.39 -13.92 7.96
CA LYS A 92 -12.82 -13.97 8.28
C LYS A 92 -13.02 -13.46 9.70
N LEU A 93 -13.68 -12.31 9.83
CA LEU A 93 -14.02 -11.73 11.13
C LEU A 93 -15.23 -12.44 11.74
N THR A 94 -15.17 -12.70 13.04
CA THR A 94 -16.35 -13.15 13.80
C THR A 94 -17.42 -12.06 13.85
N ARG A 95 -18.67 -12.43 14.14
CA ARG A 95 -19.77 -11.47 14.25
C ARG A 95 -19.49 -10.34 15.26
N SER A 96 -18.83 -10.65 16.38
CA SER A 96 -18.46 -9.64 17.38
C SER A 96 -17.37 -8.69 16.87
N GLN A 97 -16.37 -9.20 16.16
CA GLN A 97 -15.32 -8.39 15.53
C GLN A 97 -15.87 -7.46 14.45
N GLN A 98 -16.77 -7.95 13.60
CA GLN A 98 -17.44 -7.13 12.58
C GLN A 98 -18.21 -5.96 13.23
N ARG A 99 -18.97 -6.25 14.30
CA ARG A 99 -19.71 -5.24 15.05
C ARG A 99 -18.80 -4.22 15.72
N TYR A 100 -17.67 -4.66 16.25
CA TYR A 100 -16.67 -3.75 16.82
C TYR A 100 -16.02 -2.87 15.73
N GLN A 101 -15.69 -3.41 14.55
CA GLN A 101 -15.20 -2.59 13.44
C GLN A 101 -16.24 -1.58 12.94
N GLN A 102 -17.52 -1.94 12.94
CA GLN A 102 -18.60 -1.03 12.60
C GLN A 102 -18.70 0.11 13.62
N PHE A 103 -18.56 -0.20 14.91
CA PHE A 103 -18.47 0.79 15.97
C PHE A 103 -17.26 1.73 15.79
N LEU A 104 -16.08 1.22 15.45
CA LEU A 104 -14.90 2.08 15.21
C LEU A 104 -15.08 3.05 14.04
N ARG A 105 -15.98 2.73 13.10
CA ARG A 105 -16.36 3.64 11.99
C ARG A 105 -17.54 4.54 12.34
N TYR A 106 -18.21 4.28 13.45
CA TYR A 106 -19.38 5.03 13.89
C TYR A 106 -18.93 6.29 14.63
N ASP A 107 -18.95 7.42 13.95
CA ASP A 107 -18.59 8.73 14.50
C ASP A 107 -19.78 9.37 15.25
N GLY A 108 -20.24 8.69 16.31
CA GLY A 108 -21.43 9.10 17.07
C GLY A 108 -21.17 9.48 18.52
N GLY A 109 -19.90 9.56 18.96
CA GLY A 109 -19.52 10.01 20.30
C GLY A 109 -19.98 9.13 21.47
N VAL A 110 -20.44 7.91 21.21
CA VAL A 110 -20.89 6.96 22.24
C VAL A 110 -19.82 5.90 22.54
N THR A 111 -19.89 5.28 23.71
CA THR A 111 -19.09 4.10 24.02
C THR A 111 -19.58 2.87 23.26
N PHE A 112 -18.73 1.84 23.13
CA PHE A 112 -19.14 0.58 22.49
C PHE A 112 -20.35 -0.05 23.21
N GLY A 113 -20.40 0.02 24.55
CA GLY A 113 -21.52 -0.50 25.32
C GLY A 113 -22.84 0.24 25.08
N GLU A 114 -22.80 1.55 24.81
CA GLU A 114 -23.98 2.33 24.40
C GLU A 114 -24.38 2.03 22.96
N TYR A 115 -23.41 1.94 22.05
CA TYR A 115 -23.62 1.53 20.66
C TYR A 115 -24.36 0.19 20.55
N LEU A 116 -23.99 -0.79 21.39
CA LEU A 116 -24.66 -2.08 21.44
C LEU A 116 -26.09 -2.02 21.98
N ARG A 117 -26.40 -1.07 22.88
CA ARG A 117 -27.74 -0.92 23.48
C ARG A 117 -28.74 -0.25 22.54
N GLY A 118 -28.27 0.59 21.61
CA GLY A 118 -29.11 1.22 20.58
C GLY A 118 -29.47 0.30 19.39
N TRP A 119 -28.86 -0.89 19.33
CA TRP A 119 -29.05 -1.91 18.29
C TRP A 119 -30.24 -2.85 18.61
N ARG A 120 -31.36 -2.29 19.08
CA ARG A 120 -32.52 -3.06 19.56
C ARG A 120 -33.68 -3.04 18.56
#